data_AF-A0A255Z7J8-F1
#
_entry.id   AF-A0A255Z7J8-F1
#
_cell.length_a   1.000
_cell.length_b   1.000
_cell.length_c   1.000
_cell.angle_alpha   90.00
_cell.angle_beta   90.00
_cell.angle_gamma   90.00
#
_symmetry.space_group_name_H-M   'P 1'
#
loop_
_entity.id
_entity.type
_entity.pdbx_description
1 polymer ?
#
loop_
_entity_poly.entity_id
_entity_poly.type
_entity_poly.pdbx_seq_one_letter_code
_entity_poly.pdbx_strand_id
1 'polypeptide(L)'
;MNAFSPHGFDATPAPSSAPSTDEAIRTRLFDQFNAFWVNAAREGVPYDMIGTMSVTAAIYGLLAKHGVGTTAEFLEGMANDVRTGVFAVPPRPN
;
A
#
# COMPACT_ATOMS: atom_id res chain seq x y z
N MET A 1 -16.51 12.30 15.10
CA MET A 1 -16.04 11.36 16.13
C MET A 1 -15.91 10.00 15.49
N ASN A 2 -14.73 9.39 15.65
CA ASN A 2 -14.28 8.17 14.98
C ASN A 2 -15.11 6.94 15.36
N ALA A 3 -15.34 6.04 14.39
CA ALA A 3 -15.70 4.65 14.65
C ALA A 3 -15.06 3.74 13.58
N PHE A 4 -13.73 3.64 13.62
CA PHE A 4 -13.05 2.43 13.14
C PHE A 4 -13.34 1.34 14.18
N SER A 5 -14.24 0.41 13.86
CA SER A 5 -14.49 -0.77 14.69
C SER A 5 -13.41 -1.82 14.39
N PRO A 6 -12.59 -2.26 15.37
CA PRO A 6 -11.37 -3.04 15.12
C PRO A 6 -11.63 -4.55 15.21
N HIS A 7 -12.75 -5.04 14.68
CA HIS A 7 -13.08 -6.46 14.74
C HIS A 7 -13.14 -7.05 13.34
N GLY A 8 -12.06 -7.73 12.94
CA GLY A 8 -12.05 -8.54 11.72
C GLY A 8 -10.69 -8.84 11.11
N PHE A 9 -9.61 -8.18 11.53
CA PHE A 9 -8.25 -8.61 11.18
C PHE A 9 -7.72 -9.49 12.30
N ASP A 10 -7.82 -10.81 12.13
CA ASP A 10 -7.02 -11.76 12.91
C ASP A 10 -5.58 -11.69 12.40
N ALA A 11 -4.92 -10.56 12.67
CA ALA A 11 -3.51 -10.38 12.40
C ALA A 11 -2.78 -11.34 13.33
N THR A 12 -2.37 -12.49 12.80
CA THR A 12 -1.46 -13.41 13.49
C THR A 12 -0.36 -12.57 14.15
N PRO A 13 -0.13 -12.69 15.46
CA PRO A 13 0.83 -11.85 16.15
C PRO A 13 2.16 -11.93 15.40
N ALA A 14 2.69 -10.76 15.02
CA ALA A 14 4.02 -10.73 14.43
C ALA A 14 4.98 -11.45 15.40
N PRO A 15 5.81 -12.39 14.93
CA PRO A 15 6.78 -13.05 15.79
C PRO A 15 7.58 -11.99 16.54
N SER A 16 7.71 -12.19 17.87
CA SER A 16 8.37 -11.28 18.82
C SER A 16 9.86 -11.05 18.54
N SER A 17 10.42 -11.66 17.50
CA SER A 17 11.70 -11.29 16.93
C SER A 17 11.43 -10.31 15.78
N ALA A 18 11.76 -9.03 15.96
CA ALA A 18 12.04 -8.17 14.82
C ALA A 18 13.37 -8.66 14.21
N PRO A 19 13.37 -9.34 13.05
CA PRO A 19 14.50 -10.13 12.57
C PRO A 19 15.06 -9.60 11.24
N SER A 20 16.30 -9.98 10.91
CA SER A 20 16.86 -10.00 9.55
C SER A 20 16.97 -8.65 8.80
N THR A 21 17.88 -8.58 7.83
CA THR A 21 18.18 -7.41 6.98
C THR A 21 16.91 -6.75 6.40
N ASP A 22 16.97 -5.42 6.15
CA ASP A 22 15.87 -4.59 5.60
C ASP A 22 15.09 -5.23 4.44
N GLU A 23 15.74 -6.08 3.66
CA GLU A 23 15.15 -6.82 2.54
C GLU A 23 14.15 -7.90 2.97
N ALA A 24 14.44 -8.68 4.01
CA ALA A 24 13.54 -9.74 4.49
C ALA A 24 12.24 -9.16 5.07
N ILE A 25 12.35 -8.01 5.77
CA ILE A 25 11.20 -7.26 6.28
C ILE A 25 10.38 -6.73 5.10
N ARG A 26 11.04 -6.16 4.09
CA ARG A 26 10.37 -5.63 2.88
C ARG A 26 9.60 -6.72 2.15
N THR A 27 10.22 -7.88 1.90
CA THR A 27 9.58 -9.02 1.22
C THR A 27 8.34 -9.49 1.99
N ARG A 28 8.47 -9.65 3.31
CA ARG A 28 7.34 -10.04 4.15
C ARG A 28 6.18 -9.04 4.09
N LEU A 29 6.48 -7.74 4.10
CA LEU A 29 5.44 -6.70 3.99
C LEU A 29 4.74 -6.75 2.62
N PHE A 30 5.49 -6.99 1.54
CA PHE A 30 4.89 -7.19 0.22
C PHE A 30 3.97 -8.41 0.16
N ASP A 31 4.37 -9.53 0.76
CA ASP A 31 3.52 -10.73 0.81
C ASP A 31 2.21 -10.48 1.56
N GLN A 32 2.28 -9.78 2.70
CA GLN A 32 1.10 -9.39 3.48
C GLN A 32 0.19 -8.46 2.69
N PHE A 33 0.76 -7.48 1.99
CA PHE A 33 0.00 -6.56 1.14
C PHE A 33 -0.68 -7.28 -0.03
N ASN A 34 0.01 -8.20 -0.69
CA ASN A 34 -0.55 -9.01 -1.76
C ASN A 34 -1.70 -9.91 -1.25
N ALA A 35 -1.53 -10.52 -0.08
CA ALA A 35 -2.58 -11.34 0.54
C ALA A 35 -3.83 -10.50 0.87
N PHE A 36 -3.66 -9.26 1.35
CA PHE A 36 -4.77 -8.33 1.55
C PHE A 36 -5.54 -8.07 0.25
N TRP A 37 -4.85 -7.78 -0.85
CA TRP A 37 -5.49 -7.56 -2.16
C TRP A 37 -6.28 -8.78 -2.64
N VAL A 38 -5.70 -9.98 -2.51
CA VAL A 38 -6.35 -11.22 -2.91
C VAL A 38 -7.61 -11.49 -2.07
N ASN A 39 -7.53 -11.26 -0.76
CA ASN A 39 -8.67 -11.49 0.14
C ASN A 39 -9.80 -10.48 -0.12
N ALA A 40 -9.49 -9.19 -0.22
CA ALA A 40 -10.49 -8.16 -0.52
C ALA A 40 -11.16 -8.40 -1.88
N ALA A 41 -10.40 -8.83 -2.90
CA ALA A 41 -10.96 -9.20 -4.19
C ALA A 41 -11.91 -10.41 -4.09
N ARG A 42 -11.57 -11.43 -3.28
CA ARG A 42 -12.44 -12.60 -3.02
C ARG A 42 -13.72 -12.23 -2.28
N GLU A 43 -13.68 -11.21 -1.45
CA GLU A 43 -14.85 -10.65 -0.75
C GLU A 43 -15.74 -9.79 -1.67
N GLY A 44 -15.36 -9.62 -2.93
CA GLY A 44 -16.11 -8.84 -3.92
C GLY A 44 -15.90 -7.33 -3.82
N VAL A 45 -14.86 -6.88 -3.10
CA VAL A 45 -14.51 -5.46 -3.02
C VAL A 45 -13.99 -5.00 -4.39
N PRO A 46 -14.50 -3.87 -4.93
CA PRO A 46 -14.02 -3.33 -6.20
C PRO A 46 -12.52 -3.02 -6.16
N TYR A 47 -11.82 -3.38 -7.24
CA TYR A 47 -10.36 -3.26 -7.32
C TYR A 47 -9.87 -1.80 -7.23
N ASP A 48 -10.63 -0.86 -7.77
CA ASP A 48 -10.40 0.58 -7.66
C ASP A 48 -10.50 1.08 -6.22
N MET A 49 -11.41 0.51 -5.42
CA MET A 49 -11.55 0.82 -4.01
C MET A 49 -10.34 0.30 -3.20
N ILE A 50 -9.92 -0.94 -3.44
CA ILE A 50 -8.73 -1.54 -2.80
C ILE A 50 -7.48 -0.70 -3.14
N GLY A 51 -7.34 -0.32 -4.42
CA GLY A 51 -6.25 0.53 -4.89
C GLY A 51 -6.24 1.91 -4.22
N THR A 52 -7.40 2.59 -4.18
CA THR A 52 -7.52 3.93 -3.57
C THR A 52 -7.19 3.91 -2.09
N MET A 53 -7.67 2.89 -1.36
CA MET A 53 -7.34 2.72 0.06
C MET A 53 -5.86 2.47 0.29
N SER A 54 -5.23 1.65 -0.55
CA SER A 54 -3.79 1.36 -0.47
C SER A 54 -2.94 2.61 -0.69
N VAL A 55 -3.27 3.40 -1.72
CA VAL A 55 -2.59 4.68 -2.00
C VAL A 55 -2.77 5.65 -0.84
N THR A 56 -3.98 5.75 -0.30
CA THR A 56 -4.28 6.65 0.83
C THR A 56 -3.47 6.26 2.07
N ALA A 57 -3.37 4.97 2.39
CA ALA A 57 -2.58 4.48 3.51
C ALA A 57 -1.08 4.80 3.33
N ALA A 58 -0.54 4.65 2.12
CA ALA A 58 0.84 5.01 1.82
C ALA A 58 1.11 6.51 2.05
N ILE A 59 0.19 7.38 1.62
CA ILE A 59 0.29 8.84 1.83
C ILE A 59 0.29 9.18 3.31
N TYR A 60 -0.57 8.56 4.12
CA TYR A 60 -0.55 8.77 5.57
C TYR A 60 0.77 8.31 6.21
N GLY A 61 1.32 7.18 5.75
CA GLY A 61 2.62 6.71 6.21
C GLY A 61 3.76 7.69 5.91
N LEU A 62 3.78 8.24 4.69
CA LEU A 62 4.74 9.27 4.29
C LEU A 62 4.57 10.54 5.13
N LEU A 63 3.34 11.02 5.28
CA LEU A 63 3.02 12.21 6.05
C LEU A 63 3.44 12.07 7.51
N ALA A 64 3.15 10.94 8.15
CA ALA A 64 3.48 10.68 9.54
C ALA A 64 5.00 10.61 9.77
N LYS A 65 5.77 10.09 8.81
CA LYS A 65 7.21 9.91 8.94
C LYS A 65 8.02 11.13 8.50
N HIS A 66 7.59 11.82 7.45
CA HIS A 66 8.38 12.83 6.75
C HIS A 66 7.75 14.23 6.75
N GLY A 67 6.51 14.37 7.22
CA GLY A 67 5.81 15.66 7.28
C GLY A 67 5.28 16.13 5.91
N VAL A 68 4.63 17.30 5.93
CA VAL A 68 3.84 17.82 4.80
C VAL A 68 4.70 18.11 3.57
N GLY A 69 5.82 18.81 3.73
CA GLY A 69 6.67 19.26 2.61
C GLY A 69 7.19 18.10 1.76
N THR A 70 7.92 17.17 2.37
CA THR A 70 8.47 15.99 1.68
C THR A 70 7.38 15.12 1.06
N THR A 71 6.23 15.00 1.73
CA THR A 71 5.10 14.22 1.19
C THR A 71 4.51 14.89 -0.05
N ALA A 72 4.37 16.22 -0.06
CA ALA A 72 3.87 16.96 -1.21
C ALA A 72 4.81 16.83 -2.41
N GLU A 73 6.13 17.02 -2.22
CA GLU A 73 7.13 16.85 -3.29
C GLU A 73 7.10 15.44 -3.88
N PHE A 74 6.97 14.41 -3.04
CA PHE A 74 6.83 13.03 -3.50
C PHE A 74 5.57 12.83 -4.36
N LEU A 75 4.43 13.39 -3.94
CA LEU A 75 3.16 13.30 -4.67
C LEU A 75 3.23 14.03 -6.01
N GLU A 76 3.91 15.18 -6.07
CA GLU A 76 4.13 15.92 -7.32
C GLU A 76 4.98 15.13 -8.32
N GLY A 77 6.06 14.50 -7.84
CA GLY A 77 6.89 13.60 -8.65
C GLY A 77 6.10 12.40 -9.20
N MET A 78 5.32 11.75 -8.33
CA MET A 78 4.45 10.64 -8.75
C MET A 78 3.40 11.08 -9.78
N ALA A 79 2.81 12.26 -9.62
CA ALA A 79 1.87 12.80 -10.59
C ALA A 79 2.55 13.06 -11.95
N ASN A 80 3.82 13.47 -11.95
CA ASN A 80 4.61 13.58 -13.17
C ASN A 80 4.82 12.20 -13.82
N ASP A 81 5.26 11.19 -13.05
CA ASP A 81 5.54 9.83 -13.54
C ASP A 81 4.31 9.16 -14.19
N VAL A 82 3.12 9.38 -13.61
CA VAL A 82 1.86 8.93 -14.21
C VAL A 82 1.62 9.59 -15.56
N ARG A 83 1.79 10.91 -15.66
CA ARG A 83 1.53 11.67 -16.89
C ARG A 83 2.56 11.39 -17.99
N THR A 84 3.80 11.09 -17.63
CA THR A 84 4.86 10.73 -18.59
C THR A 84 4.82 9.26 -19.00
N GLY A 85 3.91 8.47 -18.43
CA GLY A 85 3.71 7.07 -18.80
C GLY A 85 4.75 6.11 -18.22
N VAL A 86 5.43 6.48 -17.12
CA VAL A 86 6.37 5.58 -16.42
C VAL A 86 5.68 4.29 -15.97
N PHE A 87 4.40 4.38 -15.61
CA PHE A 87 3.56 3.24 -15.23
C PHE A 87 2.76 2.62 -16.39
N ALA A 88 3.01 3.04 -17.64
CA ALA A 88 2.29 2.49 -18.78
C ALA A 88 2.61 0.99 -18.93
N VAL A 89 1.58 0.16 -18.87
CA VAL A 89 1.70 -1.26 -19.17
C VAL A 89 1.87 -1.38 -20.69
N PRO A 90 2.97 -2.00 -21.19
CA PRO A 90 3.12 -2.25 -22.62
C PRO A 90 1.89 -3.01 -23.13
N PRO A 91 1.30 -2.63 -24.27
CA PRO A 91 0.17 -3.36 -24.82
C PRO A 91 0.55 -4.83 -24.98
N ARG A 92 -0.31 -5.72 -24.46
CA ARG A 92 -0.10 -7.17 -24.54
C ARG A 92 -0.04 -7.54 -26.04
N PRO A 93 0.99 -8.27 -26.51
CA PRO A 93 0.96 -8.81 -27.87
C PRO A 93 -0.26 -9.73 -27.99
N ASN A 94 -1.09 -9.49 -29.01
CA ASN A 94 -2.24 -10.34 -29.34
C ASN A 94 -1.80 -11.72 -29.80
#